data_AF-A0A9P7BR08-F1
#
_entry.id   AF-A0A9P7BR08-F1
#
_cell.length_a   1.000
_cell.length_b   1.000
_cell.length_c   1.000
_cell.angle_alpha   90.00
_cell.angle_beta   90.00
_cell.angle_gamma   90.00
#
_symmetry.space_group_name_H-M   'P 1'
#
loop_
_entity.id
_entity.type
_entity.pdbx_description
1 polymer ?
#
loop_
_entity_poly.entity_id
_entity_poly.type
_entity_poly.pdbx_seq_one_letter_code
_entity_poly.pdbx_strand_id
1 'polypeptide(L)'
;MFFYLFFCIIVPFAFAKTEYCSGHEFSSTKVNCDKFQFSKLKSNGQCTDSKKATSGEFHGMALTNCTTFYDLSNLPSQSMDSKAIKMAELITNVFENGNTAMGYAAAERLGDCRGYTCGYIGFTTGTNDAYTVVKEYIRRKPKASIKKYIPALKKLTTYDFGDPKRDDTTQLKGFDKIWHKTTCDDPDFIQTQLDVGQSMYLKPALKYAASVGIHSNLGKAIFYDTIVQHGWQYVESFINLPRIIELTGPKKKEESERSYLTRFITTRRQLVCCYPGGVW
;
A
#
# COMPACT_ATOMS: atom_id res chain seq x y z
N MET A 1 -33.36 -6.93 11.33
CA MET A 1 -32.90 -5.97 12.36
C MET A 1 -31.80 -6.64 13.17
N PHE A 2 -30.56 -6.61 12.67
CA PHE A 2 -29.35 -6.96 13.41
C PHE A 2 -28.28 -5.97 12.93
N PHE A 3 -28.20 -4.85 13.65
CA PHE A 3 -27.15 -3.85 13.50
C PHE A 3 -25.88 -4.43 14.13
N TYR A 4 -24.88 -4.77 13.31
CA TYR A 4 -23.50 -4.78 13.80
C TYR A 4 -22.95 -3.36 13.63
N LEU A 5 -23.15 -2.53 14.65
CA LEU A 5 -22.33 -1.36 14.87
C LEU A 5 -20.89 -1.88 15.09
N PHE A 6 -20.04 -1.72 14.09
CA PHE A 6 -18.60 -1.71 14.33
C PHE A 6 -18.30 -0.45 15.13
N PHE A 7 -18.32 -0.56 16.46
CA PHE A 7 -17.63 0.39 17.31
C PHE A 7 -16.15 0.29 16.92
N CYS A 8 -15.65 1.27 16.15
CA CYS A 8 -14.28 1.71 16.32
C CYS A 8 -14.16 2.14 17.77
N ILE A 9 -13.72 1.23 18.63
CA ILE A 9 -13.22 1.59 19.94
C ILE A 9 -12.00 2.45 19.64
N ILE A 10 -12.19 3.77 19.65
CA ILE A 10 -11.11 4.72 19.86
C ILE A 10 -10.64 4.43 21.28
N VAL A 11 -9.74 3.45 21.42
CA VAL A 11 -8.93 3.32 22.61
C VAL A 11 -8.08 4.59 22.62
N PRO A 12 -8.14 5.43 23.67
CA PRO A 12 -7.15 6.47 23.84
C PRO A 12 -5.83 5.73 24.04
N PHE A 13 -5.03 5.61 22.97
CA PHE A 13 -3.66 5.12 23.06
C PHE A 13 -2.88 6.15 23.88
N ALA A 14 -2.90 5.99 25.20
CA ALA A 14 -1.71 6.26 25.98
C ALA A 14 -0.58 5.50 25.29
N PHE A 15 0.53 6.19 25.01
CA PHE A 15 1.75 5.64 24.41
C PHE A 15 2.35 4.55 25.33
N ALA A 16 1.70 3.40 25.42
CA ALA A 16 2.36 2.18 25.83
C ALA A 16 3.33 1.86 24.70
N LYS A 17 4.64 1.94 24.99
CA LYS A 17 5.64 1.33 24.10
C LYS A 17 5.20 -0.11 23.91
N THR A 18 4.74 -0.45 22.71
CA THR A 18 4.45 -1.83 22.37
C THR A 18 5.70 -2.65 22.67
N GLU A 19 5.56 -3.87 23.20
CA GLU A 19 6.71 -4.77 23.38
C GLU A 19 7.50 -4.93 22.07
N TYR A 20 6.80 -4.76 20.94
CA TYR A 20 7.34 -4.71 19.59
C TYR A 20 8.37 -3.59 19.36
N CYS A 21 8.27 -2.41 19.98
CA CYS A 21 9.25 -1.32 19.84
C CYS A 21 10.04 -1.09 21.15
N SER A 22 10.38 -2.20 21.81
CA SER A 22 11.11 -2.20 23.08
C SER A 22 12.54 -2.74 22.94
N GLY A 23 13.32 -2.66 24.03
CA GLY A 23 14.71 -3.12 24.07
C GLY A 23 15.71 -2.21 23.35
N HIS A 24 16.98 -2.59 23.40
CA HIS A 24 18.08 -1.79 22.83
C HIS A 24 17.97 -1.66 21.29
N GLU A 25 17.54 -2.71 20.60
CA GLU A 25 17.56 -2.77 19.13
C GLU A 25 16.37 -2.07 18.46
N PHE A 26 15.19 -2.02 19.10
CA PHE A 26 13.95 -1.53 18.47
C PHE A 26 13.32 -0.32 19.17
N SER A 27 13.85 0.11 20.31
CA SER A 27 13.37 1.35 20.93
C SER A 27 13.68 2.56 20.05
N SER A 28 12.76 3.52 20.03
CA SER A 28 12.89 4.78 19.28
C SER A 28 13.94 5.71 19.93
N THR A 29 15.21 5.35 19.79
CA THR A 29 16.37 6.14 20.24
C THR A 29 17.04 6.81 19.05
N LYS A 30 17.82 7.86 19.32
CA LYS A 30 18.64 8.53 18.31
C LYS A 30 19.53 7.56 17.53
N VAL A 31 20.17 6.63 18.24
CA VAL A 31 21.06 5.59 17.67
C VAL A 31 20.32 4.72 16.65
N ASN A 32 19.09 4.30 16.96
CA ASN A 32 18.32 3.44 16.08
C ASN A 32 17.67 4.21 14.92
N CYS A 33 17.27 5.46 15.17
CA CYS A 33 16.38 6.20 14.27
C CYS A 33 17.07 7.18 13.30
N ASP A 34 18.26 7.69 13.61
CA ASP A 34 18.93 8.72 12.80
C ASP A 34 19.17 8.28 11.35
N LYS A 35 19.43 6.98 11.13
CA LYS A 35 19.66 6.41 9.79
C LYS A 35 18.45 6.52 8.85
N PHE A 36 17.23 6.58 9.39
CA PHE A 36 16.01 6.75 8.59
C PHE A 36 15.82 8.19 8.14
N GLN A 37 16.50 9.15 8.78
CA GLN A 37 16.48 10.56 8.42
C GLN A 37 15.06 11.16 8.38
N PHE A 38 14.15 10.68 9.23
CA PHE A 38 12.77 11.17 9.29
C PHE A 38 12.65 12.64 9.67
N SER A 39 13.68 13.24 10.27
CA SER A 39 13.77 14.70 10.45
C SER A 39 13.75 15.49 9.14
N LYS A 40 14.04 14.83 8.00
CA LYS A 40 13.95 15.41 6.66
C LYS A 40 12.59 15.21 6.01
N LEU A 41 11.68 14.46 6.63
CA LEU A 41 10.29 14.41 6.17
C LEU A 41 9.72 15.81 6.29
N LYS A 42 9.51 16.45 5.15
CA LYS A 42 8.73 17.67 5.10
C LYS A 42 7.26 17.26 5.06
N SER A 43 6.40 18.07 5.67
CA SER A 43 5.00 18.07 5.27
C SER A 43 4.98 18.61 3.84
N ASN A 44 5.02 17.72 2.86
CA ASN A 44 5.16 18.08 1.44
C ASN A 44 3.91 18.76 0.87
N GLY A 45 3.01 19.29 1.72
CA GLY A 45 1.71 19.75 1.29
C GLY A 45 0.85 18.63 0.69
N GLN A 46 1.03 17.39 1.15
CA GLN A 46 0.13 16.28 0.81
C GLN A 46 -1.01 16.24 1.82
N CYS A 47 -2.23 16.10 1.32
CA CYS A 47 -3.40 15.92 2.16
C CYS A 47 -3.38 14.51 2.76
N THR A 48 -3.42 14.41 4.09
CA THR A 48 -3.51 13.14 4.83
C THR A 48 -4.73 13.05 5.74
N ASP A 49 -5.48 14.16 5.85
CA ASP A 49 -6.73 14.27 6.61
C ASP A 49 -7.67 15.22 5.86
N SER A 50 -8.77 14.68 5.33
CA SER A 50 -9.73 15.44 4.52
C SER A 50 -10.37 16.59 5.29
N LYS A 51 -10.41 16.52 6.63
CA LYS A 51 -10.95 17.60 7.48
C LYS A 51 -10.02 18.80 7.57
N LYS A 52 -8.71 18.60 7.33
CA LYS A 52 -7.67 19.63 7.35
C LYS A 52 -7.30 20.14 5.97
N ALA A 53 -7.94 19.61 4.92
CA ALA A 53 -7.71 19.99 3.53
C ALA A 53 -7.90 21.50 3.26
N THR A 54 -8.72 22.19 4.06
CA THR A 54 -9.03 23.63 3.89
C THR A 54 -8.13 24.56 4.69
N SER A 55 -7.24 24.03 5.55
CA SER A 55 -6.43 24.83 6.49
C SER A 55 -4.95 24.95 6.11
N GLY A 56 -4.57 24.60 4.87
CA GLY A 56 -3.18 24.66 4.41
C GLY A 56 -3.03 24.79 2.90
N GLU A 57 -1.82 25.17 2.47
CA GLU A 57 -1.42 25.14 1.07
C GLU A 57 -0.96 23.71 0.71
N PHE A 58 -1.85 22.97 0.03
CA PHE A 58 -1.55 21.65 -0.51
C PHE A 58 -1.32 21.79 -2.02
N HIS A 59 -0.08 21.62 -2.46
CA HIS A 59 0.29 21.84 -3.87
C HIS A 59 0.42 20.54 -4.68
N GLY A 60 0.23 19.38 -4.04
CA GLY A 60 0.50 18.08 -4.66
C GLY A 60 1.95 17.96 -5.14
N MET A 61 2.28 16.87 -5.81
CA MET A 61 3.57 16.67 -6.48
C MET A 61 3.36 16.43 -7.97
N ALA A 62 3.89 17.34 -8.79
CA ALA A 62 4.02 17.12 -10.22
C ALA A 62 4.99 15.96 -10.50
N LEU A 63 4.58 15.03 -11.36
CA LEU A 63 5.33 13.82 -11.65
C LEU A 63 6.25 14.02 -12.86
N THR A 64 7.53 13.70 -12.72
CA THR A 64 8.54 13.87 -13.78
C THR A 64 8.33 12.92 -14.98
N ASN A 65 7.72 11.75 -14.76
CA ASN A 65 7.48 10.72 -15.79
C ASN A 65 6.03 10.18 -15.78
N CYS A 66 5.06 10.99 -15.34
CA CYS A 66 3.64 10.61 -15.23
C CYS A 66 3.35 9.35 -14.40
N THR A 67 4.28 8.95 -13.53
CA THR A 67 4.16 7.82 -12.60
C THR A 67 4.79 8.20 -11.28
N THR A 68 4.38 7.58 -10.18
CA THR A 68 5.01 7.71 -8.86
C THR A 68 6.03 6.62 -8.60
N PHE A 69 6.14 5.64 -9.50
CA PHE A 69 6.90 4.41 -9.30
C PHE A 69 8.27 4.44 -9.98
N TYR A 70 9.25 3.72 -9.42
CA TYR A 70 10.56 3.54 -10.06
C TYR A 70 10.46 2.74 -11.36
N ASP A 71 11.42 2.92 -12.26
CA ASP A 71 11.60 1.99 -13.39
C ASP A 71 12.30 0.71 -12.91
N LEU A 72 11.64 -0.44 -13.09
CA LEU A 72 12.14 -1.77 -12.72
C LEU A 72 12.58 -2.60 -13.92
N SER A 73 12.66 -2.00 -15.11
CA SER A 73 13.04 -2.67 -16.36
C SER A 73 14.35 -3.45 -16.22
N ASN A 74 15.34 -2.86 -15.56
CA ASN A 74 16.67 -3.43 -15.35
C ASN A 74 16.77 -4.43 -14.19
N LEU A 75 15.72 -4.58 -13.37
CA LEU A 75 15.75 -5.55 -12.26
C LEU A 75 15.45 -6.97 -12.75
N PRO A 76 16.18 -7.98 -12.23
CA PRO A 76 15.95 -9.38 -12.58
C PRO A 76 14.52 -9.78 -12.26
N SER A 77 13.93 -10.60 -13.13
CA SER A 77 12.57 -11.11 -12.92
C SER A 77 12.63 -12.50 -12.30
N GLN A 78 11.64 -12.80 -11.46
CA GLN A 78 11.42 -14.16 -10.95
C GLN A 78 9.92 -14.39 -10.73
N SER A 79 9.55 -15.65 -10.57
CA SER A 79 8.17 -16.07 -10.35
C SER A 79 7.96 -16.64 -8.95
N MET A 80 6.69 -16.78 -8.59
CA MET A 80 6.20 -17.45 -7.40
C MET A 80 5.00 -18.30 -7.86
N ASP A 81 4.90 -19.55 -7.40
CA ASP A 81 3.80 -20.42 -7.78
C ASP A 81 2.47 -19.90 -7.19
N SER A 82 1.35 -20.24 -7.82
CA SER A 82 0.04 -19.69 -7.44
C SER A 82 -0.38 -20.01 -6.00
N LYS A 83 0.02 -21.17 -5.47
CA LYS A 83 -0.28 -21.54 -4.08
C LYS A 83 0.52 -20.68 -3.10
N ALA A 84 1.81 -20.47 -3.39
CA ALA A 84 2.66 -19.60 -2.61
C ALA A 84 2.23 -18.13 -2.69
N ILE A 85 1.80 -17.65 -3.86
CA ILE A 85 1.21 -16.31 -4.02
C ILE A 85 -0.01 -16.18 -3.11
N LYS A 86 -0.92 -17.15 -3.15
CA LYS A 86 -2.12 -17.12 -2.29
C LYS A 86 -1.75 -17.07 -0.80
N MET A 87 -0.70 -17.78 -0.38
CA MET A 87 -0.25 -17.72 1.02
C MET A 87 0.37 -16.38 1.38
N ALA A 88 1.17 -15.78 0.51
CA ALA A 88 1.69 -14.43 0.73
C ALA A 88 0.54 -13.41 0.89
N GLU A 89 -0.47 -13.47 0.01
CA GLU A 89 -1.67 -12.64 0.09
C GLU A 89 -2.46 -12.84 1.40
N LEU A 90 -2.64 -14.09 1.85
CA LEU A 90 -3.35 -14.37 3.11
C LEU A 90 -2.55 -13.93 4.35
N ILE A 91 -1.23 -14.12 4.36
CA ILE A 91 -0.37 -13.67 5.46
C ILE A 91 -0.48 -12.16 5.61
N THR A 92 -0.30 -11.41 4.51
CA THR A 92 -0.45 -9.96 4.53
C THR A 92 -1.87 -9.54 4.92
N ASN A 93 -2.91 -10.23 4.45
CA ASN A 93 -4.30 -9.93 4.85
C ASN A 93 -4.54 -10.12 6.35
N VAL A 94 -3.88 -11.11 6.98
CA VAL A 94 -3.95 -11.28 8.44
C VAL A 94 -3.29 -10.10 9.16
N PHE A 95 -2.20 -9.54 8.63
CA PHE A 95 -1.57 -8.37 9.23
C PHE A 95 -2.41 -7.11 9.08
N GLU A 96 -3.04 -6.90 7.91
CA GLU A 96 -3.87 -5.73 7.63
C GLU A 96 -5.25 -5.79 8.32
N ASN A 97 -5.87 -6.99 8.36
CA ASN A 97 -7.28 -7.14 8.72
C ASN A 97 -7.53 -8.11 9.89
N GLY A 98 -6.49 -8.74 10.45
CA GLY A 98 -6.59 -9.67 11.57
C GLY A 98 -7.23 -11.02 11.25
N ASN A 99 -7.48 -11.33 9.96
CA ASN A 99 -8.12 -12.58 9.54
C ASN A 99 -7.79 -12.95 8.08
N THR A 100 -8.28 -14.09 7.59
CA THR A 100 -8.02 -14.58 6.21
C THR A 100 -9.15 -14.30 5.21
N ALA A 101 -10.22 -13.61 5.62
CA ALA A 101 -11.29 -13.19 4.73
C ALA A 101 -10.84 -11.96 3.95
N MET A 102 -10.70 -12.12 2.63
CA MET A 102 -10.24 -11.04 1.75
C MET A 102 -11.36 -10.03 1.51
N GLY A 103 -11.10 -8.75 1.75
CA GLY A 103 -12.05 -7.65 1.61
C GLY A 103 -12.38 -7.24 0.16
N TYR A 104 -12.57 -8.17 -0.78
CA TYR A 104 -12.79 -7.85 -2.20
C TYR A 104 -13.97 -6.87 -2.43
N ALA A 105 -15.02 -7.00 -1.63
CA ALA A 105 -16.24 -6.19 -1.76
C ALA A 105 -16.18 -4.88 -0.95
N ALA A 106 -15.15 -4.68 -0.13
CA ALA A 106 -15.00 -3.49 0.71
C ALA A 106 -14.83 -2.26 -0.18
N ALA A 107 -15.52 -1.18 0.18
CA ALA A 107 -15.37 0.14 -0.44
C ALA A 107 -15.90 1.20 0.51
N GLU A 108 -15.01 2.06 1.01
CA GLU A 108 -15.37 3.06 2.02
C GLU A 108 -14.56 4.34 1.87
N ARG A 109 -15.04 5.43 2.48
CA ARG A 109 -14.28 6.68 2.60
C ARG A 109 -13.67 6.75 3.99
N LEU A 110 -12.35 6.70 4.06
CA LEU A 110 -11.60 6.76 5.32
C LEU A 110 -11.34 8.19 5.81
N GLY A 111 -11.47 9.19 4.93
CA GLY A 111 -11.16 10.58 5.25
C GLY A 111 -9.67 10.89 5.31
N ASP A 112 -8.86 10.08 4.65
CA ASP A 112 -7.40 10.17 4.55
C ASP A 112 -6.92 10.89 3.26
N CYS A 113 -7.80 11.66 2.64
CA CYS A 113 -7.63 12.32 1.34
C CYS A 113 -7.38 11.40 0.13
N ARG A 114 -7.69 10.10 0.23
CA ARG A 114 -7.54 9.15 -0.88
C ARG A 114 -8.86 8.81 -1.57
N GLY A 115 -9.96 9.48 -1.22
CA GLY A 115 -11.27 9.22 -1.77
C GLY A 115 -11.89 7.93 -1.21
N TYR A 116 -12.32 7.04 -2.10
CA TYR A 116 -12.73 5.69 -1.71
C TYR A 116 -11.52 4.77 -1.65
N THR A 117 -11.42 3.95 -0.60
CA THR A 117 -10.51 2.82 -0.45
C THR A 117 -11.29 1.54 -0.70
N CYS A 118 -10.85 0.70 -1.64
CA CYS A 118 -11.63 -0.39 -2.20
C CYS A 118 -10.85 -1.70 -2.35
N GLY A 119 -11.55 -2.81 -2.22
CA GLY A 119 -11.01 -4.14 -2.49
C GLY A 119 -9.99 -4.62 -1.46
N TYR A 120 -9.45 -5.80 -1.72
CA TYR A 120 -8.70 -6.58 -0.72
C TYR A 120 -7.37 -5.97 -0.27
N ILE A 121 -6.83 -5.02 -1.03
CA ILE A 121 -5.52 -4.39 -0.79
C ILE A 121 -5.62 -2.86 -0.71
N GLY A 122 -6.85 -2.34 -0.59
CA GLY A 122 -7.08 -0.90 -0.40
C GLY A 122 -6.78 -0.04 -1.63
N PHE A 123 -7.22 -0.45 -2.82
CA PHE A 123 -7.14 0.37 -4.03
C PHE A 123 -7.88 1.69 -3.82
N THR A 124 -7.21 2.83 -4.00
CA THR A 124 -7.87 4.11 -3.79
C THR A 124 -8.24 4.83 -5.08
N THR A 125 -9.30 5.63 -5.05
CA THR A 125 -9.66 6.49 -6.17
C THR A 125 -8.69 7.65 -6.32
N GLY A 126 -8.18 8.17 -5.20
CA GLY A 126 -7.26 9.30 -5.15
C GLY A 126 -5.84 8.97 -5.61
N THR A 127 -5.41 7.70 -5.54
CA THR A 127 -4.09 7.23 -6.05
C THR A 127 -4.14 6.66 -7.46
N ASN A 128 -5.32 6.65 -8.10
CA ASN A 128 -5.61 6.04 -9.42
C ASN A 128 -5.67 4.50 -9.45
N ASP A 129 -5.48 3.80 -8.33
CA ASP A 129 -5.45 2.34 -8.33
C ASP A 129 -6.84 1.77 -8.64
N ALA A 130 -7.88 2.32 -8.00
CA ALA A 130 -9.27 1.93 -8.27
C ALA A 130 -9.68 2.26 -9.71
N TYR A 131 -9.16 3.35 -10.29
CA TYR A 131 -9.37 3.65 -11.70
C TYR A 131 -8.79 2.56 -12.60
N THR A 132 -7.58 2.09 -12.30
CA THR A 132 -6.92 0.99 -13.03
C THR A 132 -7.73 -0.29 -12.95
N VAL A 133 -8.23 -0.66 -11.76
CA VAL A 133 -9.12 -1.83 -11.58
C VAL A 133 -10.38 -1.71 -12.43
N VAL A 134 -11.11 -0.59 -12.33
CA VAL A 134 -12.37 -0.42 -13.08
C VAL A 134 -12.08 -0.40 -14.59
N LYS A 135 -10.99 0.25 -15.03
CA LYS A 135 -10.61 0.31 -16.45
C LYS A 135 -10.30 -1.08 -17.01
N GLU A 136 -9.51 -1.88 -16.32
CA GLU A 136 -9.21 -3.27 -16.75
C GLU A 136 -10.44 -4.16 -16.70
N TYR A 137 -11.32 -3.98 -15.72
CA TYR A 137 -12.56 -4.74 -15.65
C TYR A 137 -13.48 -4.40 -16.81
N ILE A 138 -13.62 -3.12 -17.17
CA ILE A 138 -14.41 -2.70 -18.33
C ILE A 138 -13.81 -3.20 -19.65
N ARG A 139 -12.49 -3.39 -19.74
CA ARG A 139 -11.87 -4.06 -20.88
C ARG A 139 -12.34 -5.51 -21.03
N ARG A 140 -12.59 -6.21 -19.91
CA ARG A 140 -13.14 -7.58 -19.88
C ARG A 140 -14.66 -7.61 -20.06
N LYS A 141 -15.37 -6.65 -19.46
CA LYS A 141 -16.84 -6.54 -19.43
C LYS A 141 -17.30 -5.12 -19.86
N PRO A 142 -17.32 -4.80 -21.17
CA PRO A 142 -17.56 -3.44 -21.66
C PRO A 142 -18.93 -2.82 -21.33
N LYS A 143 -19.89 -3.65 -20.90
CA LYS A 143 -21.28 -3.28 -20.57
C LYS A 143 -21.55 -3.23 -19.05
N ALA A 144 -20.56 -3.53 -18.19
CA ALA A 144 -20.78 -3.56 -16.75
C ALA A 144 -21.17 -2.18 -16.20
N SER A 145 -22.13 -2.14 -15.27
CA SER A 145 -22.74 -0.89 -14.78
C SER A 145 -21.75 0.03 -14.06
N ILE A 146 -20.66 -0.50 -13.49
CA ILE A 146 -19.57 0.29 -12.87
C ILE A 146 -18.86 1.22 -13.87
N LYS A 147 -18.99 0.96 -15.19
CA LYS A 147 -18.43 1.81 -16.27
C LYS A 147 -18.82 3.28 -16.16
N LYS A 148 -20.01 3.59 -15.61
CA LYS A 148 -20.50 4.97 -15.47
C LYS A 148 -19.55 5.86 -14.64
N TYR A 149 -18.69 5.28 -13.81
CA TYR A 149 -17.74 6.02 -12.98
C TYR A 149 -16.39 6.31 -13.68
N ILE A 150 -16.11 5.71 -14.84
CA ILE A 150 -14.85 5.91 -15.58
C ILE A 150 -14.53 7.39 -15.84
N PRO A 151 -15.47 8.25 -16.30
CA PRO A 151 -15.15 9.67 -16.52
C PRO A 151 -14.73 10.41 -15.25
N ALA A 152 -15.41 10.16 -14.12
CA ALA A 152 -15.09 10.78 -12.85
C ALA A 152 -13.73 10.29 -12.31
N LEU A 153 -13.48 8.98 -12.36
CA LEU A 153 -12.19 8.39 -11.99
C LEU A 153 -11.04 8.93 -12.85
N LYS A 154 -11.25 9.07 -14.16
CA LYS A 154 -10.27 9.67 -15.09
C LYS A 154 -10.01 11.14 -14.78
N LYS A 155 -11.02 11.91 -14.33
CA LYS A 155 -10.83 13.30 -13.92
C LYS A 155 -9.86 13.41 -12.74
N LEU A 156 -9.95 12.52 -11.75
CA LEU A 156 -9.04 12.54 -10.61
C LEU A 156 -7.57 12.35 -11.03
N THR A 157 -7.31 11.65 -12.14
CA THR A 157 -5.94 11.41 -12.62
C THR A 157 -5.26 12.68 -13.13
N THR A 158 -6.00 13.76 -13.40
CA THR A 158 -5.44 15.02 -13.92
C THR A 158 -4.89 15.93 -12.85
N TYR A 159 -5.15 15.65 -11.57
CA TYR A 159 -4.61 16.41 -10.45
C TYR A 159 -3.23 15.87 -10.06
N ASP A 160 -2.40 16.72 -9.46
CA ASP A 160 -1.09 16.31 -8.96
C ASP A 160 -1.21 15.27 -7.85
N PHE A 161 -0.20 14.43 -7.68
CA PHE A 161 -0.24 13.37 -6.67
C PHE A 161 -0.29 14.01 -5.26
N GLY A 162 -1.24 13.56 -4.43
CA GLY A 162 -1.45 14.13 -3.08
C GLY A 162 -2.20 15.46 -3.04
N ASP A 163 -2.69 15.99 -4.17
CA ASP A 163 -3.62 17.14 -4.21
C ASP A 163 -4.95 16.76 -3.52
N PRO A 164 -5.47 17.55 -2.56
CA PRO A 164 -6.76 17.31 -1.91
C PRO A 164 -7.94 17.11 -2.86
N LYS A 165 -7.89 17.67 -4.09
CA LYS A 165 -8.91 17.46 -5.11
C LYS A 165 -9.04 15.99 -5.53
N ARG A 166 -8.01 15.17 -5.29
CA ARG A 166 -8.06 13.71 -5.50
C ARG A 166 -8.99 12.99 -4.52
N ASP A 167 -9.40 13.63 -3.43
CA ASP A 167 -10.43 13.13 -2.49
C ASP A 167 -11.87 13.41 -2.98
N ASP A 168 -12.05 14.10 -4.11
CA ASP A 168 -13.38 14.45 -4.62
C ASP A 168 -14.17 13.19 -5.03
N THR A 169 -15.24 12.93 -4.29
CA THR A 169 -16.18 11.82 -4.52
C THR A 169 -17.57 12.30 -4.94
N THR A 170 -17.75 13.60 -5.21
CA THR A 170 -19.06 14.18 -5.56
C THR A 170 -19.69 13.52 -6.79
N GLN A 171 -18.88 13.21 -7.80
CA GLN A 171 -19.29 12.49 -9.02
C GLN A 171 -19.19 10.95 -8.90
N LEU A 172 -18.83 10.44 -7.71
CA LEU A 172 -18.72 9.01 -7.40
C LEU A 172 -19.85 8.52 -6.47
N LYS A 173 -20.98 9.22 -6.40
CA LYS A 173 -22.11 8.83 -5.57
C LYS A 173 -22.54 7.37 -5.84
N GLY A 174 -22.57 6.54 -4.79
CA GLY A 174 -22.92 5.12 -4.86
C GLY A 174 -21.83 4.21 -5.42
N PHE A 175 -20.59 4.69 -5.55
CA PHE A 175 -19.44 3.91 -6.01
C PHE A 175 -19.17 2.71 -5.10
N ASP A 176 -19.25 2.90 -3.78
CA ASP A 176 -19.20 1.86 -2.76
C ASP A 176 -20.19 0.72 -3.02
N LYS A 177 -21.47 1.08 -3.24
CA LYS A 177 -22.54 0.11 -3.46
C LYS A 177 -22.35 -0.66 -4.76
N ILE A 178 -21.91 0.02 -5.84
CA ILE A 178 -21.68 -0.68 -7.10
C ILE A 178 -20.42 -1.54 -7.07
N TRP A 179 -19.38 -1.14 -6.33
CA TRP A 179 -18.17 -1.93 -6.14
C TRP A 179 -18.52 -3.23 -5.42
N HIS A 180 -19.23 -3.12 -4.30
CA HIS A 180 -19.74 -4.25 -3.54
C HIS A 180 -20.59 -5.16 -4.43
N LYS A 181 -21.63 -4.61 -5.08
CA LYS A 181 -22.51 -5.39 -5.96
C LYS A 181 -21.76 -6.09 -7.09
N THR A 182 -20.87 -5.38 -7.79
CA THR A 182 -20.09 -5.96 -8.89
C THR A 182 -19.21 -7.10 -8.40
N THR A 183 -18.63 -6.97 -7.21
CA THR A 183 -17.81 -8.03 -6.59
C THR A 183 -18.65 -9.26 -6.25
N CYS A 184 -19.85 -9.08 -5.69
CA CYS A 184 -20.73 -10.17 -5.32
C CYS A 184 -21.34 -10.90 -6.54
N ASP A 185 -21.56 -10.17 -7.64
CA ASP A 185 -22.27 -10.69 -8.81
C ASP A 185 -21.32 -11.28 -9.87
N ASP A 186 -20.06 -10.83 -9.97
CA ASP A 186 -19.15 -11.20 -11.06
C ASP A 186 -17.74 -11.60 -10.56
N PRO A 187 -17.35 -12.90 -10.65
CA PRO A 187 -16.01 -13.35 -10.26
C PRO A 187 -14.90 -12.74 -11.12
N ASP A 188 -15.17 -12.27 -12.34
CA ASP A 188 -14.17 -11.59 -13.17
C ASP A 188 -13.74 -10.25 -12.56
N PHE A 189 -14.57 -9.64 -11.71
CA PHE A 189 -14.19 -8.44 -10.98
C PHE A 189 -13.19 -8.75 -9.85
N ILE A 190 -13.38 -9.87 -9.14
CA ILE A 190 -12.41 -10.38 -8.16
C ILE A 190 -11.08 -10.71 -8.85
N GLN A 191 -11.13 -11.42 -9.99
CA GLN A 191 -9.92 -11.74 -10.74
C GLN A 191 -9.22 -10.47 -11.24
N THR A 192 -9.97 -9.44 -11.66
CA THR A 192 -9.38 -8.16 -12.06
C THR A 192 -8.68 -7.47 -10.89
N GLN A 193 -9.28 -7.49 -9.69
CA GLN A 193 -8.62 -6.96 -8.48
C GLN A 193 -7.30 -7.68 -8.22
N LEU A 194 -7.30 -9.02 -8.27
CA LEU A 194 -6.08 -9.83 -8.10
C LEU A 194 -5.01 -9.49 -9.14
N ASP A 195 -5.38 -9.44 -10.42
CA ASP A 195 -4.44 -9.19 -11.51
C ASP A 195 -3.79 -7.79 -11.40
N VAL A 196 -4.59 -6.78 -11.04
CA VAL A 196 -4.08 -5.40 -10.83
C VAL A 196 -3.22 -5.34 -9.57
N GLY A 197 -3.68 -5.89 -8.44
CA GLY A 197 -2.89 -5.93 -7.20
C GLY A 197 -1.57 -6.67 -7.38
N GLN A 198 -1.56 -7.81 -8.06
CA GLN A 198 -0.33 -8.54 -8.37
C GLN A 198 0.56 -7.75 -9.32
N SER A 199 0.01 -7.01 -10.27
CA SER A 199 0.81 -6.17 -11.16
C SER A 199 1.46 -4.99 -10.43
N MET A 200 0.76 -4.38 -9.48
CA MET A 200 1.22 -3.17 -8.78
C MET A 200 2.10 -3.46 -7.57
N TYR A 201 1.96 -4.62 -6.93
CA TYR A 201 2.65 -4.97 -5.69
C TYR A 201 3.49 -6.24 -5.84
N LEU A 202 2.88 -7.38 -6.21
CA LEU A 202 3.59 -8.66 -6.25
C LEU A 202 4.76 -8.67 -7.26
N LYS A 203 4.52 -8.29 -8.52
CA LYS A 203 5.56 -8.33 -9.55
C LYS A 203 6.75 -7.41 -9.21
N PRO A 204 6.54 -6.16 -8.75
CA PRO A 204 7.62 -5.33 -8.21
C PRO A 204 8.36 -5.97 -7.03
N ALA A 205 7.63 -6.52 -6.04
CA ALA A 205 8.26 -7.19 -4.89
C ALA A 205 9.15 -8.35 -5.30
N LEU A 206 8.71 -9.17 -6.27
CA LEU A 206 9.51 -10.28 -6.79
C LEU A 206 10.78 -9.79 -7.51
N LYS A 207 10.71 -8.68 -8.25
CA LYS A 207 11.89 -8.07 -8.89
C LYS A 207 12.89 -7.55 -7.86
N TYR A 208 12.43 -6.87 -6.82
CA TYR A 208 13.30 -6.41 -5.72
C TYR A 208 13.90 -7.56 -4.91
N ALA A 209 13.12 -8.62 -4.64
CA ALA A 209 13.63 -9.83 -4.01
C ALA A 209 14.73 -10.47 -4.88
N ALA A 210 14.54 -10.54 -6.19
CA ALA A 210 15.52 -11.11 -7.11
C ALA A 210 16.80 -10.27 -7.16
N SER A 211 16.68 -8.93 -7.11
CA SER A 211 17.84 -8.03 -7.18
C SER A 211 18.79 -8.16 -6.00
N VAL A 212 18.35 -8.76 -4.90
CA VAL A 212 19.18 -9.02 -3.71
C VAL A 212 19.40 -10.52 -3.43
N GLY A 213 19.09 -11.38 -4.41
CA GLY A 213 19.38 -12.81 -4.39
C GLY A 213 18.44 -13.64 -3.50
N ILE A 214 17.20 -13.21 -3.33
CA ILE A 214 16.16 -13.93 -2.56
C ILE A 214 15.35 -14.81 -3.50
N HIS A 215 15.29 -16.10 -3.18
CA HIS A 215 14.62 -17.09 -4.03
C HIS A 215 13.55 -17.90 -3.29
N SER A 216 13.61 -18.03 -1.96
CA SER A 216 12.60 -18.80 -1.23
C SER A 216 11.22 -18.13 -1.29
N ASN A 217 10.16 -18.95 -1.23
CA ASN A 217 8.79 -18.45 -1.18
C ASN A 217 8.52 -17.62 0.09
N LEU A 218 9.16 -17.95 1.22
CA LEU A 218 9.06 -17.14 2.44
C LEU A 218 9.71 -15.76 2.25
N GLY A 219 10.92 -15.71 1.68
CA GLY A 219 11.59 -14.45 1.36
C GLY A 219 10.77 -13.58 0.41
N LYS A 220 10.20 -14.17 -0.64
CA LYS A 220 9.29 -13.46 -1.57
C LYS A 220 8.05 -12.92 -0.86
N ALA A 221 7.45 -13.69 0.06
CA ALA A 221 6.30 -13.24 0.85
C ALA A 221 6.67 -12.06 1.76
N ILE A 222 7.86 -12.06 2.37
CA ILE A 222 8.35 -10.92 3.17
C ILE A 222 8.47 -9.64 2.32
N PHE A 223 9.00 -9.75 1.10
CA PHE A 223 9.10 -8.61 0.19
C PHE A 223 7.73 -8.13 -0.29
N TYR A 224 6.81 -9.05 -0.56
CA TYR A 224 5.42 -8.72 -0.91
C TYR A 224 4.75 -7.97 0.24
N ASP A 225 4.82 -8.48 1.46
CA ASP A 225 4.25 -7.83 2.63
C ASP A 225 4.84 -6.43 2.87
N THR A 226 6.16 -6.31 2.72
CA THR A 226 6.86 -5.03 2.85
C THR A 226 6.40 -4.02 1.80
N ILE A 227 6.21 -4.44 0.55
CA ILE A 227 5.76 -3.53 -0.51
C ILE A 227 4.30 -3.12 -0.34
N VAL A 228 3.46 -3.98 0.23
CA VAL A 228 2.06 -3.64 0.54
C VAL A 228 2.01 -2.58 1.63
N GLN A 229 2.76 -2.78 2.72
CA GLN A 229 2.77 -1.84 3.84
C GLN A 229 3.43 -0.49 3.49
N HIS A 230 4.58 -0.53 2.82
CA HIS A 230 5.44 0.65 2.67
C HIS A 230 5.47 1.23 1.26
N GLY A 231 4.88 0.54 0.28
CA GLY A 231 4.95 0.94 -1.12
C GLY A 231 6.36 0.83 -1.72
N TRP A 232 6.47 1.37 -2.94
CA TRP A 232 7.70 1.42 -3.74
C TRP A 232 7.71 2.64 -4.66
N GLN A 233 6.98 3.68 -4.30
CA GLN A 233 6.93 4.94 -5.02
C GLN A 233 8.16 5.79 -4.68
N TYR A 234 8.76 6.44 -5.68
CA TYR A 234 9.88 7.34 -5.46
C TYR A 234 9.48 8.63 -4.72
N VAL A 235 8.18 8.95 -4.71
CA VAL A 235 7.63 10.14 -4.04
C VAL A 235 7.52 9.97 -2.51
N GLU A 236 7.71 8.75 -2.00
CA GLU A 236 7.72 8.38 -0.56
C GLU A 236 9.06 7.71 -0.18
N SER A 237 10.17 8.31 -0.62
CA SER A 237 11.52 7.72 -0.58
C SER A 237 12.11 7.41 0.79
N PHE A 238 11.50 7.86 1.89
CA PHE A 238 12.00 7.63 3.24
C PHE A 238 11.49 6.33 3.88
N ILE A 239 10.40 5.75 3.36
CA ILE A 239 9.75 4.60 3.98
C ILE A 239 9.62 3.38 3.07
N ASN A 240 9.74 3.56 1.76
CA ASN A 240 9.42 2.54 0.77
C ASN A 240 10.39 1.32 0.75
N LEU A 241 9.98 0.25 0.05
CA LEU A 241 10.79 -0.99 -0.08
C LEU A 241 12.23 -0.72 -0.58
N PRO A 242 12.47 0.09 -1.63
CA PRO A 242 13.83 0.45 -2.06
C PRO A 242 14.69 1.03 -0.94
N ARG A 243 14.13 1.90 -0.10
CA ARG A 243 14.83 2.50 1.04
C ARG A 243 15.18 1.46 2.11
N ILE A 244 14.28 0.53 2.39
CA ILE A 244 14.55 -0.58 3.33
C ILE A 244 15.69 -1.45 2.81
N ILE A 245 15.71 -1.74 1.50
CA ILE A 245 16.81 -2.50 0.86
C ILE A 245 18.13 -1.73 0.96
N GLU A 246 18.14 -0.43 0.65
CA GLU A 246 19.31 0.44 0.75
C GLU A 246 19.89 0.43 2.18
N LEU A 247 19.04 0.62 3.19
CA LEU A 247 19.43 0.64 4.60
C LEU A 247 19.86 -0.74 5.12
N THR A 248 19.29 -1.81 4.57
CA THR A 248 19.75 -3.18 4.84
C THR A 248 21.13 -3.40 4.23
N GLY A 249 21.43 -2.80 3.09
CA GLY A 249 22.66 -3.02 2.33
C GLY A 249 22.64 -4.32 1.52
N PRO A 250 23.65 -4.54 0.66
CA PRO A 250 23.69 -5.71 -0.21
C PRO A 250 23.83 -7.02 0.58
N LYS A 251 23.39 -8.12 -0.03
CA LYS A 251 23.71 -9.46 0.46
C LYS A 251 25.19 -9.73 0.29
N LYS A 252 25.88 -10.13 1.37
CA LYS A 252 27.32 -10.44 1.31
C LYS A 252 27.53 -11.76 0.57
N LYS A 253 28.72 -11.95 -0.02
CA LYS A 253 29.05 -13.12 -0.86
C LYS A 253 28.71 -14.45 -0.19
N GLU A 254 29.16 -14.65 1.05
CA GLU A 254 28.96 -15.88 1.83
C GLU A 254 27.77 -15.79 2.81
N GLU A 255 26.92 -14.78 2.69
CA GLU A 255 25.77 -14.63 3.59
C GLU A 255 24.63 -15.57 3.17
N SER A 256 24.03 -16.26 4.13
CA SER A 256 22.84 -17.08 3.86
C SER A 256 21.61 -16.20 3.58
N GLU A 257 20.62 -16.72 2.83
CA GLU A 257 19.35 -16.02 2.62
C GLU A 257 18.68 -15.68 3.96
N ARG A 258 18.69 -16.62 4.92
CA ARG A 258 18.18 -16.41 6.28
C ARG A 258 18.84 -15.21 6.96
N SER A 259 20.16 -15.14 6.94
CA SER A 259 20.92 -14.05 7.56
C SER A 259 20.57 -12.69 6.94
N TYR A 260 20.45 -12.64 5.61
CA TYR A 260 20.00 -11.42 4.92
C TYR A 260 18.59 -11.01 5.33
N LEU A 261 17.63 -11.95 5.29
CA LEU A 261 16.24 -11.68 5.64
C LEU A 261 16.08 -11.24 7.10
N THR A 262 16.91 -11.77 8.02
CA THR A 262 16.97 -11.28 9.40
C THR A 262 17.35 -9.80 9.44
N ARG A 263 18.42 -9.38 8.75
CA ARG A 263 18.83 -7.96 8.69
C ARG A 263 17.75 -7.08 8.05
N PHE A 264 17.11 -7.58 7.00
CA PHE A 264 16.03 -6.89 6.30
C PHE A 264 14.82 -6.65 7.22
N ILE A 265 14.32 -7.69 7.89
CA ILE A 265 13.19 -7.56 8.82
C ILE A 265 13.57 -6.71 10.05
N THR A 266 14.80 -6.83 10.57
CA THR A 266 15.29 -5.94 11.64
C THR A 266 15.24 -4.49 11.19
N THR A 267 15.70 -4.19 9.97
CA THR A 267 15.68 -2.83 9.41
C THR A 267 14.25 -2.33 9.23
N ARG A 268 13.35 -3.16 8.68
CA ARG A 268 11.93 -2.85 8.54
C ARG A 268 11.26 -2.57 9.88
N ARG A 269 11.49 -3.39 10.90
CA ARG A 269 10.94 -3.18 12.25
C ARG A 269 11.46 -1.91 12.88
N GLN A 270 12.76 -1.63 12.78
CA GLN A 270 13.33 -0.37 13.25
C GLN A 270 12.73 0.83 12.53
N LEU A 271 12.48 0.71 11.22
CA LEU A 271 11.83 1.77 10.44
C LEU A 271 10.45 2.08 11.01
N VAL A 272 9.61 1.04 11.20
CA VAL A 272 8.28 1.17 11.80
C VAL A 272 8.35 1.79 13.19
N CYS A 273 9.23 1.30 14.07
CA CYS A 273 9.36 1.81 15.43
C CYS A 273 9.89 3.24 15.53
N CYS A 274 10.61 3.72 14.50
CA CYS A 274 11.16 5.07 14.43
C CYS A 274 10.26 6.05 13.66
N TYR A 275 9.27 5.57 12.93
CA TYR A 275 8.44 6.42 12.07
C TYR A 275 7.60 7.37 12.95
N PRO A 276 7.58 8.68 12.66
CA PRO A 276 6.91 9.66 13.51
C PRO A 276 5.37 9.59 13.45
N GLY A 277 4.79 8.89 12.48
CA GLY A 277 3.35 8.65 12.40
C GLY A 277 2.96 7.43 13.22
N GLY A 278 2.16 7.61 14.28
CA GLY A 278 1.69 6.53 15.15
C GLY A 278 0.62 5.62 14.53
N VAL A 279 0.77 5.27 13.25
CA VAL A 279 -0.21 4.54 12.43
C VAL A 279 0.25 3.10 12.14
N TRP A 280 1.41 2.68 12.68
CA TRP A 280 2.03 1.39 12.44
C TRP A 280 2.42 0.67 13.72
#